data_AF-A0AAV5VTE4-F1
#
_entry.id   AF-A0AAV5VTE4-F1
#
_cell.length_a   1.000
_cell.length_b   1.000
_cell.length_c   1.000
_cell.angle_alpha   90.00
_cell.angle_beta   90.00
_cell.angle_gamma   90.00
#
_symmetry.space_group_name_H-M   'P 1'
#
loop_
_entity.id
_entity.type
_entity.pdbx_description
1 polymer ?
#
loop_
_entity_poly.entity_id
_entity_poly.type
_entity_poly.pdbx_seq_one_letter_code
_entity_poly.pdbx_strand_id
1 'polypeptide(L)'
;QNIGKFRIAATHFVADYEKRPRSLISMFIILATNSIALLLSFGFVKGFINCYTVSNFGMLPNFGCAWLLRIMSERNRRRHSALSKAMKRGILDEYSLSLRVQLKENIWSMQKIEFGVYICMLLVVVNNLIIFGPVFVLDAPAQLLQLQWCIWAASIILAASIAGSAPIGTFAIALHTGKHPSYVQWYLRKFGKGVQVAARPEVREVDAYFTQLHSQWDSAM
;
A
#
# COMPACT_ATOMS: atom_id res chain seq x y z
N GLN A 1 9.11 -5.35 -1.31
CA GLN A 1 8.47 -4.02 -1.32
C GLN A 1 8.16 -3.44 -2.72
N ASN A 2 8.41 -4.15 -3.83
CA ASN A 2 8.25 -3.55 -5.18
C ASN A 2 6.84 -3.62 -5.77
N ILE A 3 5.90 -4.38 -5.17
CA ILE A 3 4.61 -4.71 -5.81
C ILE A 3 3.56 -3.57 -5.73
N GLY A 4 3.65 -2.66 -4.75
CA GLY A 4 2.72 -1.51 -4.66
C GLY A 4 2.80 -0.59 -5.89
N LYS A 5 4.02 -0.36 -6.38
CA LYS A 5 4.29 0.39 -7.63
C LYS A 5 3.77 -0.38 -8.86
N PHE A 6 3.87 -1.71 -8.85
CA PHE A 6 3.28 -2.58 -9.88
C PHE A 6 1.75 -2.53 -9.91
N ARG A 7 1.05 -2.48 -8.77
CA ARG A 7 -0.43 -2.44 -8.73
C ARG A 7 -1.00 -1.07 -9.16
N ILE A 8 -0.29 0.01 -8.87
CA ILE A 8 -0.60 1.35 -9.38
C ILE A 8 -0.44 1.41 -10.91
N ALA A 9 0.64 0.84 -11.43
CA ALA A 9 0.84 0.78 -12.88
C ALA A 9 -0.15 -0.20 -13.57
N ALA A 10 -0.49 -1.31 -12.92
CA ALA A 10 -1.45 -2.29 -13.42
C ALA A 10 -2.86 -1.70 -13.53
N THR A 11 -3.31 -0.89 -12.57
CA THR A 11 -4.64 -0.25 -12.63
C THR A 11 -4.75 0.83 -13.70
N HIS A 12 -3.65 1.51 -14.04
CA HIS A 12 -3.66 2.50 -15.11
C HIS A 12 -3.61 1.89 -16.52
N PHE A 13 -2.98 0.71 -16.67
CA PHE A 13 -2.67 0.07 -17.94
C PHE A 13 -2.99 -1.44 -17.99
N VAL A 14 -4.09 -1.93 -17.40
CA VAL A 14 -4.43 -3.37 -17.35
C VAL A 14 -4.30 -4.05 -18.73
N ALA A 15 -4.87 -3.42 -19.77
CA ALA A 15 -4.85 -3.95 -21.14
C ALA A 15 -3.46 -3.96 -21.81
N ASP A 16 -2.53 -3.13 -21.32
CA ASP A 16 -1.18 -2.96 -21.87
C ASP A 16 -0.12 -3.70 -21.02
N TYR A 17 -0.49 -4.07 -19.78
CA TYR A 17 0.35 -4.76 -18.81
C TYR A 17 0.61 -6.21 -19.19
N GLU A 18 -0.40 -6.89 -19.77
CA GLU A 18 -0.28 -8.27 -20.24
C GLU A 18 0.62 -8.38 -21.49
N LYS A 19 0.70 -7.33 -22.30
CA LYS A 19 1.46 -7.37 -23.57
C LYS A 19 2.94 -7.04 -23.43
N ARG A 20 3.36 -6.24 -22.44
CA ARG A 20 4.78 -5.91 -22.23
C ARG A 20 5.14 -5.77 -20.76
N PRO A 21 5.93 -6.68 -20.17
CA PRO A 21 6.44 -6.53 -18.81
C PRO A 21 7.41 -5.33 -18.74
N ARG A 22 6.97 -4.21 -18.18
CA ARG A 22 7.79 -2.99 -18.03
C ARG A 22 8.66 -3.04 -16.78
N SER A 23 9.54 -4.04 -16.67
CA SER A 23 10.49 -4.21 -15.55
C SER A 23 11.41 -3.00 -15.38
N LEU A 24 11.80 -2.36 -16.49
CA LEU A 24 12.66 -1.17 -16.52
C LEU A 24 12.08 0.01 -15.73
N ILE A 25 10.76 0.22 -15.76
CA ILE A 25 10.11 1.30 -15.00
C ILE A 25 10.26 1.04 -13.51
N SER A 26 10.02 -0.20 -13.07
CA SER A 26 10.21 -0.55 -11.66
C SER A 26 11.67 -0.40 -11.23
N MET A 27 12.62 -0.82 -12.05
CA MET A 27 14.04 -0.67 -11.78
C MET A 27 14.42 0.81 -11.65
N PHE A 28 13.95 1.67 -12.57
CA PHE A 28 14.22 3.10 -12.54
C PHE A 28 13.65 3.77 -11.29
N ILE A 29 12.41 3.43 -10.90
CA ILE A 29 11.81 3.99 -9.69
C ILE A 29 12.58 3.52 -8.45
N ILE A 30 13.02 2.26 -8.38
CA ILE A 30 13.82 1.75 -7.26
C ILE A 30 15.16 2.49 -7.19
N LEU A 31 15.86 2.61 -8.31
CA LEU A 31 17.14 3.31 -8.38
C LEU A 31 17.00 4.75 -7.92
N ALA A 32 16.03 5.49 -8.48
CA ALA A 32 15.75 6.87 -8.09
C ALA A 32 15.41 7.01 -6.59
N THR A 33 14.59 6.09 -6.05
CA THR A 33 14.23 6.11 -4.62
C THR A 33 15.47 5.90 -3.74
N ASN A 34 16.36 4.98 -4.10
CA ASN A 34 17.61 4.72 -3.35
C ASN A 34 18.61 5.88 -3.47
N SER A 35 18.76 6.47 -4.65
CA SER A 35 19.61 7.63 -4.85
C SER A 35 19.18 8.82 -3.99
N ILE A 36 17.87 9.09 -3.90
CA ILE A 36 17.33 10.14 -3.03
C ILE A 36 17.58 9.81 -1.55
N ALA A 37 17.37 8.56 -1.14
CA ALA A 37 17.63 8.13 0.23
C ALA A 37 19.12 8.29 0.62
N LEU A 38 20.04 7.96 -0.29
CA LEU A 38 21.48 8.13 -0.09
C LEU A 38 21.86 9.62 0.02
N LEU A 39 21.33 10.47 -0.86
CA LEU A 39 21.57 11.92 -0.80
C LEU A 39 21.07 12.53 0.51
N LEU A 40 19.88 12.13 0.97
CA LEU A 40 19.33 12.57 2.26
C LEU A 40 20.21 12.09 3.43
N SER A 41 20.64 10.82 3.40
CA SER A 41 21.50 10.25 4.44
C SER A 41 22.85 10.96 4.52
N PHE A 42 23.44 11.27 3.36
CA PHE A 42 24.68 12.04 3.28
C PHE A 42 24.50 13.47 3.84
N GLY A 43 23.39 14.13 3.48
CA GLY A 43 23.04 15.45 4.00
C GLY A 43 22.88 15.47 5.52
N PHE A 44 22.32 14.40 6.10
CA PHE A 44 22.22 14.21 7.55
C PHE A 44 23.59 14.06 8.22
N VAL A 45 24.46 13.18 7.71
CA VAL A 45 25.78 12.92 8.31
C VAL A 45 26.66 14.16 8.28
N LYS A 46 26.58 14.96 7.20
CA LYS A 46 27.32 16.21 7.07
C LYS A 46 26.72 17.38 7.85
N GLY A 47 25.52 17.21 8.44
CA GLY A 47 24.83 18.26 9.19
C GLY A 47 24.29 19.40 8.32
N PHE A 48 24.29 19.26 6.99
CA PHE A 48 23.73 20.27 6.09
C PHE A 48 22.21 20.40 6.23
N ILE A 49 21.54 19.32 6.63
CA ILE A 49 20.09 19.29 6.73
C ILE A 49 19.69 19.08 8.19
N ASN A 50 18.90 20.01 8.70
CA ASN A 50 18.35 19.91 10.05
C ASN A 50 17.26 18.83 10.07
N CYS A 51 17.24 18.03 11.14
CA CYS A 51 16.28 16.94 11.35
C CYS A 51 14.83 17.45 11.26
N TYR A 52 14.57 18.68 11.70
CA TYR A 52 13.26 19.31 11.61
C TYR A 52 12.82 19.55 10.16
N THR A 53 13.73 19.99 9.30
CA THR A 53 13.42 20.22 7.89
C THR A 53 13.11 18.89 7.20
N VAL A 54 13.92 17.85 7.44
CA VAL A 54 13.67 16.52 6.86
C VAL A 54 12.35 15.94 7.34
N SER A 55 12.02 16.07 8.62
CA SER A 55 10.79 15.50 9.16
C SER A 55 9.54 16.18 8.59
N ASN A 56 9.56 17.51 8.41
CA ASN A 56 8.50 18.25 7.74
C ASN A 56 8.39 17.90 6.24
N PHE A 57 9.52 17.91 5.52
CA PHE A 57 9.51 17.57 4.10
C PHE A 57 9.16 16.09 3.86
N GLY A 58 9.46 15.20 4.81
CA GLY A 58 9.08 13.80 4.77
C GLY A 58 7.57 13.57 4.85
N MET A 59 6.79 14.51 5.41
CA MET A 59 5.33 14.39 5.46
C MET A 59 4.69 14.60 4.09
N LEU A 60 5.19 15.54 3.28
CA LEU A 60 4.59 15.90 1.99
C LEU A 60 4.45 14.70 1.02
N PRO A 61 5.48 13.85 0.81
CA PRO A 61 5.36 12.65 -0.02
C PRO A 61 4.33 11.65 0.51
N ASN A 62 4.16 11.54 1.84
CA ASN A 62 3.21 10.61 2.44
C ASN A 62 1.76 11.05 2.17
N PHE A 63 1.46 12.34 2.34
CA PHE A 63 0.16 12.89 1.95
C PHE A 63 -0.09 12.79 0.44
N GLY A 64 0.93 13.09 -0.38
CA GLY A 64 0.85 12.95 -1.83
C GLY A 64 0.55 11.50 -2.25
N CYS A 65 1.20 10.53 -1.60
CA CYS A 65 0.97 9.11 -1.85
C CYS A 65 -0.47 8.69 -1.49
N ALA A 66 -0.97 9.09 -0.32
CA ALA A 66 -2.33 8.81 0.09
C ALA A 66 -3.37 9.47 -0.82
N TRP A 67 -3.12 10.70 -1.24
CA TRP A 67 -3.96 11.43 -2.19
C TRP A 67 -4.02 10.75 -3.55
N LEU A 68 -2.87 10.35 -4.10
CA LEU A 68 -2.78 9.58 -5.34
C LEU A 68 -3.52 8.25 -5.24
N LEU A 69 -3.34 7.51 -4.16
CA LEU A 69 -4.06 6.26 -3.91
C LEU A 69 -5.58 6.46 -3.91
N ARG A 70 -6.07 7.54 -3.28
CA ARG A 70 -7.49 7.91 -3.32
C ARG A 70 -7.99 8.19 -4.73
N ILE A 71 -7.28 9.02 -5.49
CA ILE A 71 -7.64 9.33 -6.88
C ILE A 71 -7.74 8.05 -7.71
N MET A 72 -6.78 7.14 -7.54
CA MET A 72 -6.76 5.88 -8.26
C MET A 72 -7.89 4.93 -7.85
N SER A 73 -8.16 4.83 -6.55
CA SER A 73 -9.27 4.05 -6.00
C SER A 73 -10.60 4.54 -6.58
N GLU A 74 -10.81 5.86 -6.59
CA GLU A 74 -12.02 6.48 -7.15
C GLU A 74 -12.16 6.26 -8.66
N ARG A 75 -11.06 6.42 -9.42
CA ARG A 75 -11.05 6.11 -10.86
C ARG A 75 -11.40 4.64 -11.14
N ASN A 76 -10.84 3.71 -10.37
CA ASN A 76 -11.12 2.28 -10.52
C ASN A 76 -12.58 1.96 -10.18
N ARG A 77 -13.13 2.58 -9.13
CA ARG A 77 -14.53 2.44 -8.74
C ARG A 77 -15.48 2.92 -9.84
N ARG A 78 -15.17 4.07 -10.45
CA ARG A 78 -15.92 4.61 -11.59
C ARG A 78 -15.88 3.67 -12.80
N ARG A 79 -14.70 3.17 -13.18
CA ARG A 79 -14.55 2.18 -14.27
C ARG A 79 -15.35 0.91 -14.01
N HIS A 80 -15.25 0.35 -12.80
CA HIS A 80 -16.04 -0.83 -12.42
C HIS A 80 -17.55 -0.58 -12.52
N SER A 81 -18.02 0.59 -12.06
CA SER A 81 -19.44 0.97 -12.15
C SER A 81 -19.92 1.15 -13.60
N ALA A 82 -19.08 1.70 -14.47
CA ALA A 82 -19.39 1.89 -15.89
C ALA A 82 -19.48 0.54 -16.61
N LEU A 83 -18.53 -0.37 -16.35
CA LEU A 83 -18.52 -1.72 -16.91
C LEU A 83 -19.74 -2.53 -16.46
N SER A 84 -20.10 -2.45 -15.17
CA SER A 84 -21.29 -3.12 -14.64
C SER A 84 -22.59 -2.59 -15.28
N LYS A 85 -22.66 -1.29 -15.58
CA LYS A 85 -23.79 -0.69 -16.30
C LYS A 85 -23.85 -1.09 -17.77
N ALA A 86 -22.71 -1.21 -18.45
CA ALA A 86 -22.63 -1.64 -19.85
C ALA A 86 -23.11 -3.09 -20.02
N MET A 87 -22.73 -3.97 -19.10
CA MET A 87 -23.15 -5.38 -19.11
C MET A 87 -24.66 -5.54 -18.85
N LYS A 88 -25.24 -4.73 -17.95
CA LYS A 88 -26.71 -4.67 -17.75
C LYS A 88 -27.49 -4.28 -19.02
N ARG A 89 -26.82 -3.65 -19.99
CA ARG A 89 -27.41 -3.29 -21.29
C ARG A 89 -27.25 -4.37 -22.37
N GLY A 90 -26.77 -5.56 -22.00
CA GLY A 90 -26.72 -6.72 -22.90
C GLY A 90 -25.53 -6.78 -23.86
N ILE A 91 -24.52 -5.91 -23.69
CA ILE A 91 -23.27 -6.01 -24.45
C ILE A 91 -22.42 -7.11 -23.79
N LEU A 92 -22.67 -8.35 -24.19
CA LEU A 92 -21.95 -9.56 -23.76
C LEU A 92 -20.61 -9.63 -24.49
N ASP A 93 -19.61 -8.94 -23.94
CA ASP A 93 -18.23 -9.12 -24.36
C ASP A 93 -17.51 -9.99 -23.32
N GLU A 94 -16.98 -11.14 -23.72
CA GLU A 94 -16.31 -12.11 -22.86
C GLU A 94 -15.11 -11.47 -22.13
N TYR A 95 -14.50 -10.46 -22.77
CA TYR A 95 -13.42 -9.64 -22.20
C TYR A 95 -13.86 -8.77 -21.01
N SER A 96 -15.16 -8.56 -20.80
CA SER A 96 -15.70 -7.72 -19.74
C SER A 96 -15.71 -8.40 -18.36
N LEU A 97 -15.75 -9.73 -18.30
CA LEU A 97 -15.93 -10.45 -17.04
C LEU A 97 -14.60 -10.65 -16.28
N SER A 98 -13.56 -11.10 -16.97
CA SER A 98 -12.21 -11.21 -16.40
C SER A 98 -11.72 -9.85 -15.90
N LEU A 99 -11.97 -8.79 -16.67
CA LEU A 99 -11.68 -7.41 -16.31
C LEU A 99 -12.43 -6.98 -15.04
N ARG A 100 -13.71 -7.37 -14.88
CA ARG A 100 -14.50 -7.07 -13.67
C ARG A 100 -13.92 -7.74 -12.42
N VAL A 101 -13.55 -9.02 -12.51
CA VAL A 101 -12.92 -9.74 -11.40
C VAL A 101 -11.60 -9.07 -11.01
N GLN A 102 -10.74 -8.77 -12.00
CA GLN A 102 -9.48 -8.05 -11.77
C GLN A 102 -9.71 -6.66 -11.13
N LEU A 103 -10.71 -5.89 -11.58
CA LEU A 103 -11.06 -4.60 -10.99
C LEU A 103 -11.59 -4.73 -9.55
N LYS A 104 -12.43 -5.73 -9.26
CA LYS A 104 -12.95 -6.01 -7.91
C LYS A 104 -11.79 -6.33 -6.95
N GLU A 105 -10.88 -7.20 -7.35
CA GLU A 105 -9.68 -7.55 -6.57
C GLU A 105 -8.74 -6.35 -6.39
N ASN A 106 -8.53 -5.55 -7.45
CA ASN A 106 -7.68 -4.36 -7.38
C ASN A 106 -8.25 -3.29 -6.44
N ILE A 107 -9.56 -3.01 -6.49
CA ILE A 107 -10.22 -2.06 -5.58
C ILE A 107 -10.07 -2.53 -4.13
N TRP A 108 -10.37 -3.80 -3.88
CA TRP A 108 -10.25 -4.38 -2.53
C TRP A 108 -8.81 -4.33 -2.01
N SER A 109 -7.83 -4.63 -2.86
CA SER A 109 -6.43 -4.48 -2.51
C SER A 109 -6.05 -3.04 -2.24
N MET A 110 -6.52 -2.09 -3.04
CA MET A 110 -6.20 -0.67 -2.86
C MET A 110 -6.75 -0.15 -1.54
N GLN A 111 -7.96 -0.54 -1.14
CA GLN A 111 -8.54 -0.17 0.16
C GLN A 111 -7.68 -0.65 1.34
N LYS A 112 -7.12 -1.87 1.25
CA LYS A 112 -6.21 -2.39 2.28
C LYS A 112 -4.89 -1.63 2.34
N ILE A 113 -4.33 -1.28 1.18
CA ILE A 113 -3.10 -0.48 1.10
C ILE A 113 -3.37 0.92 1.66
N GLU A 114 -4.51 1.54 1.30
CA GLU A 114 -4.94 2.84 1.80
C GLU A 114 -5.04 2.84 3.33
N PHE A 115 -5.66 1.82 3.93
CA PHE A 115 -5.71 1.66 5.38
C PHE A 115 -4.31 1.57 6.00
N GLY A 116 -3.41 0.77 5.41
CA GLY A 116 -2.02 0.68 5.86
C GLY A 116 -1.28 2.01 5.77
N VAL A 117 -1.49 2.77 4.69
CA VAL A 117 -0.90 4.10 4.52
C VAL A 117 -1.42 5.07 5.57
N TYR A 118 -2.70 5.03 5.94
CA TYR A 118 -3.24 5.86 7.02
C TYR A 118 -2.62 5.56 8.38
N ILE A 119 -2.43 4.27 8.71
CA ILE A 119 -1.73 3.88 9.94
C ILE A 119 -0.30 4.43 9.94
N CYS A 120 0.44 4.25 8.84
CA CYS A 120 1.80 4.79 8.72
C CYS A 120 1.82 6.31 8.87
N MET A 121 0.84 7.01 8.28
CA MET A 121 0.73 8.46 8.37
C MET A 121 0.45 8.92 9.80
N LEU A 122 -0.44 8.24 10.52
CA LEU A 122 -0.71 8.50 11.93
C LEU A 122 0.55 8.31 12.79
N LEU A 123 1.30 7.22 12.57
CA LEU A 123 2.56 6.97 13.26
C LEU A 123 3.60 8.07 13.01
N VAL A 124 3.71 8.53 11.75
CA VAL A 124 4.60 9.65 11.39
C VAL A 124 4.18 10.95 12.08
N VAL A 125 2.88 11.24 12.15
CA VAL A 125 2.36 12.43 12.85
C VAL A 125 2.68 12.36 14.35
N VAL A 126 2.41 11.23 15.00
CA VAL A 126 2.72 11.04 16.42
C VAL A 126 4.22 11.17 16.69
N ASN A 127 5.06 10.56 15.86
CA ASN A 127 6.52 10.68 15.98
C ASN A 127 6.99 12.13 15.81
N ASN A 128 6.41 12.88 14.87
CA ASN A 128 6.71 14.30 14.72
C ASN A 128 6.36 15.09 16.00
N LEU A 129 5.19 14.84 16.60
CA LEU A 129 4.82 15.52 17.85
C LEU A 129 5.81 15.23 18.98
N ILE A 130 6.34 14.01 19.06
CA ILE A 130 7.36 13.63 20.06
C ILE A 130 8.69 14.34 19.79
N ILE A 131 9.08 14.52 18.51
CA ILE A 131 10.32 15.23 18.14
C ILE A 131 10.19 16.73 18.40
N PHE A 132 9.07 17.35 18.05
CA PHE A 132 8.86 18.79 18.15
C PHE A 132 8.48 19.25 19.56
N GLY A 133 7.78 18.43 20.34
CA GLY A 133 7.31 18.78 21.69
C GLY A 133 8.43 19.31 22.61
N PRO A 134 9.57 18.60 22.77
CA PRO A 134 10.66 19.03 23.64
C PRO A 134 11.27 20.38 23.22
N VAL A 135 11.25 20.72 21.93
CA VAL A 135 11.80 21.99 21.41
C VAL A 135 11.05 23.19 21.95
N PHE A 136 9.72 23.07 22.08
CA PHE A 136 8.89 24.16 22.59
C PHE A 136 8.89 24.26 24.11
N VAL A 137 9.32 23.21 24.82
CA VAL A 137 9.29 23.14 26.29
C VAL A 137 10.67 23.44 26.90
N LEU A 138 11.75 23.03 26.23
CA LEU A 138 13.12 23.12 26.74
C LEU A 138 13.92 24.20 25.99
N ASP A 139 13.60 25.47 26.26
CA ASP A 139 14.24 26.62 25.60
C ASP A 139 15.47 27.16 26.36
N ALA A 140 15.68 26.72 27.62
CA ALA A 140 16.78 27.23 28.42
C ALA A 140 18.15 26.63 27.98
N PRO A 141 19.23 27.43 27.92
CA PRO A 141 20.54 26.95 27.49
C PRO A 141 21.12 25.84 28.39
N ALA A 142 20.74 25.80 29.67
CA ALA A 142 21.11 24.71 30.57
C ALA A 142 20.47 23.36 30.22
N GLN A 143 19.42 23.34 29.39
CA GLN A 143 18.65 22.16 29.02
C GLN A 143 19.05 21.57 27.66
N LEU A 144 20.05 22.16 26.98
CA LEU A 144 20.49 21.68 25.65
C LEU A 144 20.93 20.22 25.65
N LEU A 145 21.57 19.75 26.73
CA LEU A 145 21.95 18.34 26.86
C LEU A 145 20.71 17.43 26.93
N GLN A 146 19.67 17.83 27.68
CA GLN A 146 18.41 17.07 27.76
C GLN A 146 17.68 17.06 26.42
N LEU A 147 17.69 18.19 25.69
CA LEU A 147 17.13 18.29 24.35
C LEU A 147 17.82 17.31 23.39
N GLN A 148 19.15 17.18 23.45
CA GLN A 148 19.90 16.22 22.64
C GLN A 148 19.50 14.77 22.91
N TRP A 149 19.35 14.38 24.19
CA TRP A 149 18.86 13.04 24.56
C TRP A 149 17.44 12.78 24.07
N CYS A 150 16.56 13.78 24.15
CA CYS A 150 15.20 13.68 23.64
C CYS A 150 15.18 13.45 22.12
N ILE A 151 16.01 14.19 21.37
CA ILE A 151 16.13 14.03 19.91
C ILE A 151 16.66 12.64 19.55
N TRP A 152 17.66 12.14 20.28
CA TRP A 152 18.18 10.78 20.07
C TRP A 152 17.13 9.71 20.34
N ALA A 153 16.42 9.80 21.47
CA ALA A 153 15.35 8.87 21.80
C ALA A 153 14.24 8.88 20.74
N ALA A 154 13.81 10.07 20.32
CA ALA A 154 12.79 10.23 19.28
C ALA A 154 13.26 9.68 17.92
N SER A 155 14.54 9.82 17.58
CA SER A 155 15.12 9.25 16.35
C SER A 155 15.12 7.72 16.38
N ILE A 156 15.43 7.10 17.53
CA ILE A 156 15.36 5.64 17.71
C ILE A 156 13.92 5.15 17.58
N ILE A 157 12.96 5.84 18.20
CA ILE A 157 11.53 5.51 18.10
C ILE A 157 11.05 5.62 16.64
N LEU A 158 11.47 6.66 15.92
CA LEU A 158 11.15 6.83 14.52
C LEU A 158 11.73 5.68 13.68
N ALA A 159 13.00 5.33 13.87
CA ALA A 159 13.64 4.23 13.17
C ALA A 159 12.94 2.89 13.46
N ALA A 160 12.59 2.62 14.73
CA ALA A 160 11.84 1.44 15.13
C ALA A 160 10.42 1.42 14.53
N SER A 161 9.75 2.56 14.46
CA SER A 161 8.42 2.69 13.84
C SER A 161 8.48 2.38 12.34
N ILE A 162 9.48 2.92 11.63
CA ILE A 162 9.71 2.65 10.21
C ILE A 162 10.02 1.15 10.00
N ALA A 163 10.93 0.59 10.79
CA ALA A 163 11.29 -0.83 10.73
C ALA A 163 10.08 -1.74 11.03
N GLY A 164 9.24 -1.37 12.01
CA GLY A 164 8.00 -2.08 12.35
C GLY A 164 6.90 -1.94 11.30
N SER A 165 6.91 -0.86 10.51
CA SER A 165 5.97 -0.67 9.39
C SER A 165 6.35 -1.49 8.14
N ALA A 166 7.63 -1.81 7.96
CA ALA A 166 8.12 -2.61 6.83
C ALA A 166 7.40 -3.97 6.68
N PRO A 167 7.19 -4.77 7.75
CA PRO A 167 6.46 -6.03 7.66
C PRO A 167 4.96 -5.87 7.36
N ILE A 168 4.33 -4.69 7.52
CA ILE A 168 2.91 -4.49 7.19
C ILE A 168 2.67 -4.73 5.69
N GLY A 169 3.58 -4.25 4.84
CA GLY A 169 3.49 -4.49 3.40
C GLY A 169 3.63 -5.97 3.06
N THR A 170 4.56 -6.66 3.72
CA THR A 170 4.80 -8.09 3.53
C THR A 170 3.65 -8.94 4.08
N PHE A 171 3.02 -8.51 5.17
CA PHE A 171 1.83 -9.12 5.77
C PHE A 171 0.62 -8.96 4.84
N ALA A 172 0.40 -7.76 4.29
CA ALA A 172 -0.65 -7.51 3.32
C ALA A 172 -0.48 -8.37 2.05
N ILE A 173 0.76 -8.56 1.59
CA ILE A 173 1.09 -9.44 0.45
C ILE A 173 0.85 -10.91 0.81
N ALA A 174 1.33 -11.36 1.96
CA ALA A 174 1.15 -12.72 2.46
C ALA A 174 -0.33 -13.10 2.60
N LEU A 175 -1.17 -12.14 2.99
CA LEU A 175 -2.61 -12.32 3.10
C LEU A 175 -3.29 -12.52 1.75
N HIS A 176 -2.68 -12.02 0.66
CA HIS A 176 -3.22 -12.07 -0.70
C HIS A 176 -2.71 -13.28 -1.50
N THR A 177 -1.46 -13.70 -1.29
CA THR A 177 -0.88 -14.83 -2.03
C THR A 177 -1.22 -16.19 -1.41
N GLY A 178 -1.82 -16.21 -0.21
CA GLY A 178 -2.03 -17.44 0.58
C GLY A 178 -0.73 -18.08 1.10
N LYS A 179 0.43 -17.62 0.62
CA LYS A 179 1.74 -18.03 1.11
C LYS A 179 2.11 -17.15 2.30
N HIS A 180 1.67 -17.58 3.48
CA HIS A 180 1.95 -16.90 4.74
C HIS A 180 3.39 -17.21 5.22
N PRO A 181 4.26 -16.20 5.41
CA PRO A 181 5.55 -16.36 6.09
C PRO A 181 5.36 -16.87 7.52
N SER A 182 6.38 -17.50 8.09
CA SER A 182 6.32 -18.16 9.41
C SER A 182 5.81 -17.23 10.53
N TYR A 183 6.20 -15.96 10.53
CA TYR A 183 5.72 -14.98 11.53
C TYR A 183 4.23 -14.61 11.36
N VAL A 184 3.72 -14.59 10.11
CA VAL A 184 2.30 -14.35 9.82
C VAL A 184 1.46 -15.54 10.28
N GLN A 185 1.93 -16.76 10.03
CA GLN A 185 1.28 -17.97 10.52
C GLN A 185 1.24 -18.01 12.04
N TRP A 186 2.34 -17.64 12.71
CA TRP A 186 2.40 -17.53 14.16
C TRP A 186 1.40 -16.49 14.68
N TYR A 187 1.34 -15.31 14.07
CA TYR A 187 0.41 -14.25 14.45
C TYR A 187 -1.05 -14.68 14.26
N LEU A 188 -1.40 -15.27 13.10
CA LEU A 188 -2.74 -15.79 12.82
C LEU A 188 -3.12 -16.93 13.77
N ARG A 189 -2.20 -17.81 14.17
CA ARG A 189 -2.47 -18.85 15.18
C ARG A 189 -2.71 -18.28 16.58
N LYS A 190 -2.00 -17.19 16.93
CA LYS A 190 -2.07 -16.59 18.26
C LYS A 190 -3.28 -15.67 18.44
N PHE A 191 -3.61 -14.88 17.41
CA PHE A 191 -4.66 -13.85 17.48
C PHE A 191 -5.88 -14.16 16.60
N GLY A 192 -5.76 -15.07 15.62
CA GLY A 192 -6.82 -15.38 14.66
C GLY A 192 -7.85 -16.41 15.12
N LYS A 193 -7.85 -16.84 16.40
CA LYS A 193 -8.75 -17.88 16.92
C LYS A 193 -10.25 -17.56 16.86
N GLY A 194 -10.66 -16.36 16.46
CA GLY A 194 -12.07 -16.00 16.23
C GLY A 194 -12.42 -15.62 14.80
N VAL A 195 -11.42 -15.41 13.94
CA VAL A 195 -11.66 -15.13 12.53
C VAL A 195 -11.41 -16.43 11.77
N GLN A 196 -12.34 -17.38 11.94
CA GLN A 196 -12.72 -18.09 10.75
C GLN A 196 -13.19 -16.99 9.80
N VAL A 197 -12.29 -16.52 8.93
CA VAL A 197 -12.71 -16.17 7.59
C VAL A 197 -13.25 -17.50 7.11
N ALA A 198 -14.51 -17.78 7.43
CA ALA A 198 -15.34 -18.54 6.56
C ALA A 198 -15.04 -17.86 5.24
N ALA A 199 -14.22 -18.53 4.43
CA ALA A 199 -14.33 -18.36 3.01
C ALA A 199 -15.81 -18.57 2.83
N ARG A 200 -16.58 -17.47 2.82
CA ARG A 200 -17.96 -17.53 2.43
C ARG A 200 -17.82 -18.33 1.14
N PRO A 201 -18.49 -19.46 0.99
CA PRO A 201 -18.83 -19.87 -0.33
C PRO A 201 -19.76 -18.75 -0.83
N GLU A 202 -19.21 -17.56 -1.16
CA GLU A 202 -19.53 -16.95 -2.43
C GLU A 202 -19.33 -18.13 -3.34
N VAL A 203 -20.45 -18.78 -3.70
CA VAL A 203 -20.55 -19.55 -4.94
C VAL A 203 -19.77 -18.69 -5.90
N ARG A 204 -18.56 -19.14 -6.21
CA ARG A 204 -17.53 -18.31 -6.85
C ARG A 204 -18.30 -17.72 -8.03
N GLU A 205 -18.40 -16.40 -8.16
CA GLU A 205 -19.00 -15.82 -9.38
C GLU A 205 -18.37 -16.51 -10.61
N VAL A 206 -17.11 -16.93 -10.46
CA VAL A 206 -16.35 -17.85 -11.32
C VAL A 206 -16.98 -19.24 -11.53
N ASP A 207 -17.41 -19.97 -10.50
CA ASP A 207 -18.03 -21.30 -10.62
C ASP A 207 -19.43 -21.20 -11.22
N ALA A 208 -20.23 -20.22 -10.78
CA ALA A 208 -21.52 -19.92 -11.42
C ALA A 208 -21.34 -19.54 -12.89
N TYR A 209 -20.28 -18.78 -13.21
CA TYR A 209 -19.93 -18.41 -14.57
C TYR A 209 -19.43 -19.58 -15.40
N PHE A 210 -18.53 -20.42 -14.88
CA PHE A 210 -18.08 -21.62 -15.58
C PHE A 210 -19.24 -22.58 -15.82
N THR A 211 -20.16 -22.70 -14.87
CA THR A 211 -21.40 -23.49 -15.05
C THR A 211 -22.27 -22.90 -16.16
N GLN A 212 -22.41 -21.57 -16.20
CA GLN A 212 -23.16 -20.88 -17.25
C GLN A 212 -22.48 -21.02 -18.63
N LEU A 213 -21.15 -20.93 -18.69
CA LEU A 213 -20.36 -21.09 -19.90
C LEU A 213 -20.44 -22.53 -20.42
N HIS A 214 -20.37 -23.52 -19.52
CA HIS A 214 -20.55 -24.93 -19.86
C HIS A 214 -21.95 -25.18 -20.44
N SER A 215 -22.98 -24.62 -19.82
CA SER A 215 -24.35 -24.74 -20.33
C SER A 215 -24.54 -24.11 -21.72
N GLN A 216 -23.84 -23.01 -22.02
CA GLN A 216 -23.86 -22.38 -23.33
C GLN A 216 -23.09 -23.20 -24.37
N TRP A 217 -21.96 -23.78 -23.99
CA TRP A 217 -21.17 -24.66 -24.83
C TRP A 217 -21.93 -25.94 -25.20
N ASP A 218 -22.58 -26.57 -24.21
CA ASP A 218 -23.39 -27.78 -24.40
C ASP A 218 -24.64 -27.51 -25.27
N SER A 219 -25.15 -26.28 -25.29
CA SER A 219 -26.29 -25.90 -26.15
C SER A 219 -25.89 -25.55 -27.60
N ALA A 220 -24.60 -25.36 -27.87
CA ALA A 220 -24.08 -24.97 -29.18
C ALA A 220 -23.53 -26.17 -29.99
N MET A 221 -23.32 -27.32 -29.35
CA MET A 221 -23.02 -28.61 -29.99
C MET A 221 -24.31 -29.41 -30.23
#